data_AF-A0AA35Y3G9-F1
#
_entry.id   AF-A0AA35Y3G9-F1
#
_cell.length_a   1.000
_cell.length_b   1.000
_cell.length_c   1.000
_cell.angle_alpha   90.00
_cell.angle_beta   90.00
_cell.angle_gamma   90.00
#
_symmetry.space_group_name_H-M   'P 1'
#
loop_
_entity.id
_entity.type
_entity.pdbx_description
1 polymer ?
#
loop_
_entity_poly.entity_id
_entity_poly.type
_entity_poly.pdbx_seq_one_letter_code
_entity_poly.pdbx_strand_id
1 'polypeptide(L)'
;MNHALEILQQGRVLSEPWHLSYPFVFEADGETWMLPEAYRSGKLTLYRARRFPWEWEVVPEFRFPHAAIDASPIFTAGAWWMFYAPSTPRSDRMAALRLARADTLMGKWEDVSTQPLRRGAGSSRMGGTPRIVDGRLILPMQDCVGTYGGAIRLLATTTSPDRSMIFQEGCRIAAPQSAHPFTAGLHTLSAAGDVTLIDAKRILRSVPTRAGIDLRHHVGQWWEQRTAR
;
A
#
# COMPACT_ATOMS: atom_id res chain seq x y z
N MET A 1 4.74 22.04 -5.61
CA MET A 1 4.51 21.42 -4.30
C MET A 1 4.56 22.51 -3.25
N ASN A 2 3.69 22.52 -2.24
CA ASN A 2 3.88 23.46 -1.13
C ASN A 2 5.18 23.08 -0.40
N HIS A 3 6.19 23.94 -0.45
CA HIS A 3 7.49 23.69 0.20
C HIS A 3 7.37 23.55 1.72
N ALA A 4 6.30 24.09 2.32
CA ALA A 4 5.99 23.95 3.73
C ALA A 4 5.26 22.63 4.09
N LEU A 5 4.93 21.79 3.10
CA LEU A 5 4.19 20.52 3.28
C LEU A 5 2.86 20.68 4.05
N GLU A 6 2.22 21.84 3.94
CA GLU A 6 0.93 22.09 4.61
C GLU A 6 -0.21 21.38 3.88
N ILE A 7 -1.20 20.96 4.65
CA ILE A 7 -2.44 20.41 4.13
C ILE A 7 -3.19 21.53 3.41
N LEU A 8 -3.31 21.42 2.09
CA LEU A 8 -4.06 22.38 1.28
C LEU A 8 -5.57 22.11 1.39
N GLN A 9 -5.96 20.84 1.30
CA GLN A 9 -7.34 20.38 1.35
C GLN A 9 -7.38 18.96 1.91
N GLN A 10 -8.48 18.63 2.58
CA GLN A 10 -8.76 17.30 3.11
C GLN A 10 -10.24 16.97 2.89
N GLY A 11 -10.53 15.75 2.47
CA GLY A 11 -11.88 15.27 2.27
C GLY A 11 -11.90 13.76 2.03
N ARG A 12 -13.07 13.15 2.22
CA ARG A 12 -13.27 11.73 1.91
C ARG A 12 -13.52 11.56 0.41
N VAL A 13 -12.63 10.84 -0.26
CA VAL A 13 -12.67 10.60 -1.72
C VAL A 13 -13.18 9.21 -2.11
N LEU A 14 -13.21 8.29 -1.16
CA LEU A 14 -13.72 6.94 -1.34
C LEU A 14 -14.37 6.45 -0.05
N SER A 15 -15.54 5.81 -0.16
CA SER A 15 -16.28 5.24 0.97
C SER A 15 -16.98 3.98 0.52
N GLU A 16 -16.80 2.90 1.25
CA GLU A 16 -17.36 1.58 0.94
C GLU A 16 -17.92 0.95 2.23
N PRO A 17 -18.81 -0.06 2.14
CA PRO A 17 -19.34 -0.75 3.32
C PRO A 17 -18.33 -1.71 3.97
N TRP A 18 -17.11 -1.81 3.44
CA TRP A 18 -15.99 -2.60 3.98
C TRP A 18 -14.79 -1.72 4.33
N HIS A 19 -13.83 -2.30 5.05
CA HIS A 19 -12.58 -1.64 5.40
C HIS A 19 -11.72 -1.36 4.16
N LEU A 20 -11.20 -0.15 4.07
CA LEU A 20 -10.25 0.31 3.06
C LEU A 20 -8.95 0.74 3.75
N SER A 21 -7.82 0.29 3.22
CA SER A 21 -6.47 0.70 3.63
C SER A 21 -5.56 0.75 2.41
N TYR A 22 -4.30 1.17 2.61
CA TYR A 22 -3.25 1.12 1.60
C TYR A 22 -3.72 1.62 0.22
N PRO A 23 -4.15 2.90 0.10
CA PRO A 23 -4.66 3.43 -1.16
C PRO A 23 -3.51 3.62 -2.16
N PHE A 24 -3.19 2.58 -2.91
CA PHE A 24 -2.10 2.63 -3.86
C PHE A 24 -2.52 3.41 -5.11
N VAL A 25 -2.04 4.65 -5.24
CA VAL A 25 -2.33 5.53 -6.39
C VAL A 25 -1.16 5.52 -7.36
N PHE A 26 -1.43 5.36 -8.65
CA PHE A 26 -0.42 5.31 -9.69
C PHE A 26 -0.96 5.79 -11.04
N GLU A 27 -0.05 6.24 -11.90
CA GLU A 27 -0.35 6.62 -13.27
C GLU A 27 -0.01 5.49 -14.23
N ALA A 28 -0.89 5.24 -15.19
CA ALA A 28 -0.68 4.29 -16.27
C ALA A 28 -1.64 4.56 -17.43
N ASP A 29 -1.17 4.33 -18.66
CA ASP A 29 -1.99 4.45 -19.87
C ASP A 29 -2.72 5.81 -19.99
N GLY A 30 -2.08 6.89 -19.51
CA GLY A 30 -2.63 8.24 -19.53
C GLY A 30 -3.68 8.56 -18.46
N GLU A 31 -3.93 7.63 -17.54
CA GLU A 31 -4.96 7.72 -16.52
C GLU A 31 -4.36 7.63 -15.10
N THR A 32 -5.10 8.12 -14.11
CA THR A 32 -4.76 7.96 -12.69
C THR A 32 -5.64 6.89 -12.05
N TRP A 33 -4.99 5.90 -11.45
CA TRP A 33 -5.63 4.72 -10.88
C TRP A 33 -5.44 4.66 -9.37
N MET A 34 -6.39 4.03 -8.68
CA MET A 34 -6.27 3.67 -7.26
C MET A 34 -6.60 2.19 -7.05
N LEU A 35 -5.76 1.51 -6.30
CA LEU A 35 -5.89 0.08 -5.98
C LEU A 35 -5.82 -0.11 -4.46
N PRO A 36 -6.89 0.20 -3.71
CA PRO A 36 -6.88 0.11 -2.25
C PRO A 36 -6.87 -1.35 -1.77
N GLU A 37 -6.29 -1.59 -0.59
CA GLU A 37 -6.48 -2.83 0.14
C GLU A 37 -7.93 -2.92 0.64
N ALA A 38 -8.67 -3.91 0.12
CA ALA A 38 -10.07 -4.13 0.45
C ALA A 38 -10.39 -5.63 0.58
N TYR A 39 -9.49 -6.46 1.12
CA TYR A 39 -9.61 -7.92 1.03
C TYR A 39 -10.92 -8.48 1.62
N ARG A 40 -11.55 -7.77 2.57
CA ARG A 40 -12.85 -8.14 3.16
C ARG A 40 -14.02 -8.01 2.19
N SER A 41 -13.86 -7.27 1.09
CA SER A 41 -14.82 -7.25 -0.03
C SER A 41 -14.82 -8.55 -0.84
N GLY A 42 -13.81 -9.42 -0.64
CA GLY A 42 -13.66 -10.66 -1.39
C GLY A 42 -12.94 -10.51 -2.73
N LYS A 43 -12.55 -9.29 -3.14
CA LYS A 43 -11.81 -9.05 -4.38
C LYS A 43 -10.86 -7.85 -4.27
N LEU A 44 -9.96 -7.74 -5.24
CA LEU A 44 -9.19 -6.54 -5.48
C LEU A 44 -9.94 -5.67 -6.51
N THR A 45 -10.17 -4.40 -6.19
CA THR A 45 -10.94 -3.48 -7.04
C THR A 45 -10.05 -2.34 -7.49
N LEU A 46 -10.02 -2.10 -8.80
CA LEU A 46 -9.36 -0.94 -9.39
C LEU A 46 -10.36 0.20 -9.54
N TYR A 47 -9.92 1.41 -9.20
CA TYR A 47 -10.66 2.64 -9.41
C TYR A 47 -9.90 3.54 -10.38
N ARG A 48 -10.63 4.25 -11.24
CA ARG A 48 -10.12 5.32 -12.10
C ARG A 48 -10.52 6.67 -11.55
N ALA A 49 -9.62 7.66 -11.59
CA ALA A 49 -9.98 9.03 -11.26
C ALA A 49 -10.84 9.63 -12.37
N ARG A 50 -12.08 10.04 -12.07
CA ARG A 50 -12.87 10.90 -12.96
C ARG A 50 -12.44 12.36 -12.86
N ARG A 51 -12.08 12.77 -11.65
CA ARG A 51 -11.56 14.09 -11.33
C ARG A 51 -10.59 13.96 -10.18
N PHE A 52 -9.30 13.81 -10.49
CA PHE A 52 -8.27 13.65 -9.47
C PHE A 52 -8.15 14.92 -8.60
N PRO A 53 -7.95 14.79 -7.27
CA PRO A 53 -7.95 13.57 -6.46
C PRO A 53 -9.32 13.17 -5.88
N TRP A 54 -10.39 13.86 -6.25
CA TRP A 54 -11.66 13.88 -5.51
C TRP A 54 -12.69 12.84 -5.92
N GLU A 55 -12.76 12.50 -7.20
CA GLU A 55 -13.80 11.59 -7.73
C GLU A 55 -13.18 10.37 -8.38
N TRP A 56 -13.65 9.21 -7.93
CA TRP A 56 -13.18 7.90 -8.35
C TRP A 56 -14.36 7.02 -8.79
N GLU A 57 -14.16 6.23 -9.83
CA GLU A 57 -15.13 5.25 -10.30
C GLU A 57 -14.52 3.85 -10.37
N VAL A 58 -15.31 2.83 -10.06
CA VAL A 58 -14.90 1.43 -10.18
C VAL A 58 -14.67 1.10 -11.66
N VAL A 59 -13.63 0.33 -11.96
CA VAL A 59 -13.36 -0.23 -13.29
C VAL A 59 -13.95 -1.64 -13.37
N PRO A 60 -15.15 -1.82 -13.96
CA PRO A 60 -15.84 -3.10 -13.93
C PRO A 60 -15.19 -4.18 -14.79
N GLU A 61 -14.23 -3.85 -15.65
CA GLU A 61 -13.46 -4.77 -16.49
C GLU A 61 -12.23 -5.35 -15.78
N PHE A 62 -11.72 -4.69 -14.73
CA PHE A 62 -10.52 -5.14 -14.04
C PHE A 62 -10.75 -6.49 -13.35
N ARG A 63 -9.87 -7.46 -13.61
CA ARG A 63 -9.93 -8.81 -13.03
C ARG A 63 -8.59 -9.17 -12.40
N PHE A 64 -8.60 -9.39 -11.10
CA PHE A 64 -7.48 -10.00 -10.38
C PHE A 64 -7.97 -11.26 -9.66
N PRO A 65 -7.24 -12.38 -9.71
CA PRO A 65 -7.74 -13.67 -9.21
C PRO A 65 -7.87 -13.77 -7.69
N HIS A 66 -7.39 -12.78 -6.93
CA HIS A 66 -7.35 -12.84 -5.46
C HIS A 66 -7.93 -11.59 -4.79
N ALA A 67 -8.41 -11.75 -3.56
CA ALA A 67 -8.58 -10.65 -2.62
C ALA A 67 -7.21 -10.24 -2.05
N ALA A 68 -6.41 -9.54 -2.85
CA ALA A 68 -5.04 -9.19 -2.52
C ALA A 68 -4.95 -8.21 -1.34
N ILE A 69 -3.97 -8.42 -0.47
CA ILE A 69 -3.61 -7.50 0.62
C ILE A 69 -2.38 -6.69 0.19
N ASP A 70 -2.43 -5.38 0.41
CA ASP A 70 -1.39 -4.40 0.07
C ASP A 70 -0.87 -4.53 -1.37
N ALA A 71 -1.80 -4.68 -2.31
CA ALA A 71 -1.50 -4.84 -3.72
C ALA A 71 -0.70 -3.65 -4.26
N SER A 72 0.48 -3.92 -4.82
CA SER A 72 1.43 -2.90 -5.26
C SER A 72 1.88 -3.21 -6.69
N PRO A 73 1.20 -2.62 -7.71
CA PRO A 73 1.53 -2.84 -9.11
C PRO A 73 2.74 -2.00 -9.55
N ILE A 74 3.47 -2.50 -10.53
CA ILE A 74 4.50 -1.75 -11.27
C ILE A 74 4.64 -2.30 -12.69
N PHE A 75 4.81 -1.42 -13.67
CA PHE A 75 5.21 -1.79 -15.02
C PHE A 75 6.74 -1.74 -15.14
N THR A 76 7.36 -2.87 -15.45
CA THR A 76 8.81 -2.96 -15.67
C THR A 76 9.16 -4.19 -16.49
N ALA A 77 10.26 -4.12 -17.24
CA ALA A 77 10.71 -5.20 -18.12
C ALA A 77 9.60 -5.68 -19.09
N GLY A 78 8.81 -4.74 -19.62
CA GLY A 78 7.78 -5.01 -20.64
C GLY A 78 6.53 -5.72 -20.14
N ALA A 79 6.30 -5.79 -18.82
CA ALA A 79 5.10 -6.39 -18.24
C ALA A 79 4.66 -5.67 -16.96
N TRP A 80 3.41 -5.90 -16.59
CA TRP A 80 2.87 -5.53 -15.29
C TRP A 80 3.18 -6.61 -14.26
N TRP A 81 3.60 -6.19 -13.07
CA TRP A 81 3.86 -7.04 -11.92
C TRP A 81 3.04 -6.56 -10.73
N MET A 82 2.40 -7.49 -10.03
CA MET A 82 1.62 -7.22 -8.83
C MET A 82 2.25 -7.92 -7.64
N PHE A 83 2.78 -7.14 -6.70
CA PHE A 83 3.24 -7.64 -5.41
C PHE A 83 2.10 -7.58 -4.40
N TYR A 84 1.84 -8.66 -3.68
CA TYR A 84 0.74 -8.70 -2.72
C TYR A 84 0.93 -9.79 -1.66
N ALA A 85 0.23 -9.65 -0.54
CA ALA A 85 0.02 -10.75 0.40
C ALA A 85 -1.34 -11.44 0.13
N PRO A 86 -1.43 -12.78 0.27
CA PRO A 86 -2.69 -13.48 0.05
C PRO A 86 -3.64 -13.30 1.24
N SER A 87 -4.96 -13.33 0.99
CA SER A 87 -5.98 -13.29 2.05
C SER A 87 -6.15 -14.61 2.80
N THR A 88 -5.60 -15.70 2.28
CA THR A 88 -5.65 -17.05 2.88
C THR A 88 -4.36 -17.83 2.60
N PRO A 89 -3.87 -18.64 3.56
CA PRO A 89 -4.36 -18.78 4.95
C PRO A 89 -4.11 -17.52 5.78
N ARG A 90 -4.74 -17.42 6.97
CA ARG A 90 -4.60 -16.23 7.85
C ARG A 90 -3.15 -15.92 8.22
N SER A 91 -2.30 -16.94 8.37
CA SER A 91 -0.87 -16.81 8.64
C SER A 91 -0.13 -15.99 7.58
N ASP A 92 -0.61 -16.04 6.34
CA ASP A 92 0.12 -15.51 5.18
C ASP A 92 -0.21 -14.03 4.94
N ARG A 93 -1.33 -13.53 5.47
CA ARG A 93 -1.79 -12.14 5.32
C ARG A 93 -0.77 -11.09 5.72
N MET A 94 0.14 -11.42 6.65
CA MET A 94 1.17 -10.51 7.15
C MET A 94 2.60 -11.01 6.92
N ALA A 95 2.75 -12.22 6.40
CA ALA A 95 4.03 -12.92 6.43
C ALA A 95 4.29 -13.70 5.13
N ALA A 96 3.64 -13.34 4.03
CA ALA A 96 3.87 -13.96 2.73
C ALA A 96 3.87 -12.91 1.62
N LEU A 97 4.83 -13.03 0.70
CA LEU A 97 4.89 -12.26 -0.54
C LEU A 97 4.53 -13.17 -1.71
N ARG A 98 3.49 -12.81 -2.46
CA ARG A 98 3.14 -13.40 -3.75
C ARG A 98 3.35 -12.39 -4.86
N LEU A 99 3.45 -12.93 -6.08
CA LEU A 99 3.70 -12.17 -7.29
C LEU A 99 2.78 -12.68 -8.39
N ALA A 100 2.12 -11.76 -9.07
CA ALA A 100 1.38 -12.03 -10.30
C ALA A 100 1.89 -11.13 -11.43
N ARG A 101 1.67 -11.55 -12.66
CA ARG A 101 2.09 -10.86 -13.89
C ARG A 101 0.91 -10.70 -14.83
N ALA A 102 0.87 -9.60 -15.58
CA ALA A 102 0.01 -9.43 -16.74
C ALA A 102 0.78 -8.68 -17.85
N ASP A 103 0.35 -8.83 -19.10
CA ASP A 103 0.94 -8.06 -20.21
C ASP A 103 0.44 -6.61 -20.21
N THR A 104 -0.80 -6.36 -19.77
CA THR A 104 -1.41 -5.04 -19.62
C THR A 104 -2.12 -4.93 -18.26
N LEU A 105 -2.40 -3.71 -17.78
CA LEU A 105 -3.06 -3.49 -16.49
C LEU A 105 -4.46 -4.14 -16.44
N MET A 106 -5.20 -4.06 -17.56
CA MET A 106 -6.52 -4.70 -17.77
C MET A 106 -6.43 -6.14 -18.28
N GLY A 107 -5.22 -6.67 -18.42
CA GLY A 107 -4.97 -7.99 -18.98
C GLY A 107 -5.30 -9.12 -18.01
N LYS A 108 -5.01 -10.35 -18.45
CA LYS A 108 -5.11 -11.54 -17.62
C LYS A 108 -3.95 -11.56 -16.62
N TRP A 109 -4.25 -11.41 -15.34
CA TRP A 109 -3.30 -11.58 -14.27
C TRP A 109 -3.08 -13.05 -13.92
N GLU A 110 -1.83 -13.49 -13.94
CA GLU A 110 -1.42 -14.87 -13.66
C GLU A 110 -0.40 -14.90 -12.52
N ASP A 111 -0.60 -15.79 -11.56
CA ASP A 111 0.35 -16.01 -10.48
C ASP A 111 1.68 -16.54 -11.05
N VAL A 112 2.79 -15.90 -10.67
CA VAL A 112 4.13 -16.35 -11.08
C VAL A 112 4.50 -17.67 -10.38
N SER A 113 3.96 -17.88 -9.17
CA SER A 113 4.13 -19.12 -8.40
C SER A 113 2.88 -19.45 -7.60
N THR A 114 2.62 -20.75 -7.44
CA THR A 114 1.58 -21.27 -6.56
C THR A 114 1.93 -21.13 -5.08
N GLN A 115 3.22 -20.99 -4.76
CA GLN A 115 3.72 -20.77 -3.40
C GLN A 115 4.19 -19.32 -3.21
N PRO A 116 4.14 -18.78 -1.98
CA PRO A 116 4.76 -17.50 -1.69
C PRO A 116 6.25 -17.51 -2.04
N LEU A 117 6.71 -16.43 -2.67
CA LEU A 117 8.13 -16.22 -2.99
C LEU A 117 8.96 -15.92 -1.75
N ARG A 118 8.32 -15.34 -0.73
CA ARG A 118 8.93 -15.09 0.59
C ARG A 118 7.94 -15.37 1.69
N ARG A 119 8.47 -15.80 2.83
CA ARG A 119 7.73 -15.92 4.09
C ARG A 119 8.50 -15.23 5.21
N GLY A 120 7.78 -14.66 6.18
CA GLY A 120 8.32 -14.04 7.38
C GLY A 120 7.81 -12.61 7.59
N ALA A 121 7.61 -12.25 8.85
CA ALA A 121 7.03 -10.98 9.25
C ALA A 121 7.93 -9.75 8.96
N GLY A 122 9.22 -9.93 8.67
CA GLY A 122 10.18 -8.82 8.52
C GLY A 122 10.36 -8.28 7.10
N SER A 123 9.91 -9.00 6.07
CA SER A 123 10.23 -8.67 4.67
C SER A 123 9.27 -9.25 3.63
N SER A 124 8.00 -9.48 3.99
CA SER A 124 7.05 -10.16 3.08
C SER A 124 5.76 -9.39 2.79
N ARG A 125 5.41 -8.38 3.58
CA ARG A 125 4.23 -7.53 3.35
C ARG A 125 4.66 -6.23 2.71
N MET A 126 3.99 -5.80 1.64
CA MET A 126 4.31 -4.53 0.98
C MET A 126 4.10 -3.35 1.95
N GLY A 127 4.96 -2.36 1.84
CA GLY A 127 4.99 -1.18 2.69
C GLY A 127 5.20 0.09 1.88
N GLY A 128 4.62 0.16 0.69
CA GLY A 128 4.63 1.35 -0.17
C GLY A 128 5.07 1.07 -1.60
N THR A 129 5.57 2.10 -2.27
CA THR A 129 5.70 2.13 -3.74
C THR A 129 6.93 1.35 -4.23
N PRO A 130 6.76 0.27 -5.01
CA PRO A 130 7.86 -0.32 -5.78
C PRO A 130 8.49 0.71 -6.71
N ARG A 131 9.82 0.76 -6.82
CA ARG A 131 10.49 1.71 -7.72
C ARG A 131 11.80 1.17 -8.27
N ILE A 132 12.09 1.51 -9.52
CA ILE A 132 13.41 1.26 -10.12
C ILE A 132 14.38 2.35 -9.65
N VAL A 133 15.48 1.94 -9.04
CA VAL A 133 16.59 2.80 -8.60
C VAL A 133 17.89 2.15 -9.09
N ASP A 134 18.68 2.88 -9.85
CA ASP A 134 19.95 2.41 -10.43
C ASP A 134 19.83 1.05 -11.15
N GLY A 135 18.75 0.88 -11.92
CA GLY A 135 18.46 -0.35 -12.67
C GLY A 135 17.97 -1.54 -11.83
N ARG A 136 17.79 -1.36 -10.52
CA ARG A 136 17.28 -2.40 -9.60
C ARG A 136 15.88 -2.06 -9.13
N LEU A 137 15.01 -3.06 -9.02
CA LEU A 137 13.69 -2.89 -8.43
C LEU A 137 13.81 -2.91 -6.91
N ILE A 138 13.44 -1.80 -6.28
CA ILE A 138 13.38 -1.63 -4.84
C ILE A 138 11.93 -1.76 -4.38
N LEU A 139 11.71 -2.64 -3.40
CA LEU A 139 10.41 -2.90 -2.79
C LEU A 139 10.46 -2.47 -1.32
N PRO A 140 9.69 -1.45 -0.93
CA PRO A 140 9.45 -1.16 0.48
C PRO A 140 8.60 -2.26 1.09
N MET A 141 9.12 -2.93 2.11
CA MET A 141 8.42 -3.99 2.85
C MET A 141 8.18 -3.53 4.29
N GLN A 142 7.02 -3.86 4.85
CA GLN A 142 6.79 -3.68 6.28
C GLN A 142 7.58 -4.71 7.08
N ASP A 143 8.38 -4.23 8.03
CA ASP A 143 9.00 -5.06 9.06
C ASP A 143 8.06 -5.11 10.29
N CYS A 144 7.36 -6.24 10.41
CA CYS A 144 6.38 -6.52 11.45
C CYS A 144 6.89 -7.45 12.57
N VAL A 145 8.21 -7.71 12.67
CA VAL A 145 8.75 -8.70 13.63
C VAL A 145 8.45 -8.33 15.08
N GLY A 146 8.68 -7.08 15.47
CA GLY A 146 8.43 -6.63 16.85
C GLY A 146 7.01 -6.10 17.08
N THR A 147 6.44 -5.43 16.08
CA THR A 147 5.10 -4.85 16.12
C THR A 147 4.63 -4.61 14.68
N TYR A 148 3.31 -4.59 14.45
CA TYR A 148 2.71 -4.24 13.16
C TYR A 148 3.33 -2.94 12.61
N GLY A 149 4.05 -3.02 11.48
CA GLY A 149 4.84 -1.95 10.89
C GLY A 149 5.79 -1.27 11.91
N GLY A 150 6.73 -2.04 12.46
CA GLY A 150 7.76 -1.52 13.34
C GLY A 150 8.83 -0.72 12.59
N ALA A 151 9.02 -1.02 11.30
CA ALA A 151 9.97 -0.37 10.42
C ALA A 151 9.63 -0.68 8.95
N ILE A 152 10.36 -0.06 8.03
CA ILE A 152 10.41 -0.45 6.62
C ILE A 152 11.72 -1.19 6.35
N ARG A 153 11.66 -2.30 5.62
CA ARG A 153 12.82 -2.98 5.06
C ARG A 153 12.80 -2.85 3.55
N LEU A 154 13.89 -2.39 2.96
CA LEU A 154 14.02 -2.34 1.51
C LEU A 154 14.48 -3.70 1.00
N LEU A 155 13.76 -4.29 0.06
CA LEU A 155 14.25 -5.41 -0.74
C LEU A 155 14.71 -4.89 -2.09
N ALA A 156 15.85 -5.38 -2.56
CA ALA A 156 16.28 -5.18 -3.94
C ALA A 156 16.06 -6.47 -4.72
N THR A 157 15.53 -6.34 -5.93
CA THR A 157 15.37 -7.47 -6.85
C THR A 157 15.70 -7.05 -8.27
N THR A 158 16.09 -8.02 -9.08
CA THR A 158 16.28 -7.88 -10.52
C THR A 158 15.22 -8.71 -11.21
N THR A 159 14.57 -8.13 -12.21
CA THR A 159 13.72 -8.89 -13.13
C THR A 159 14.62 -9.61 -14.11
N SER A 160 14.56 -10.94 -14.13
CA SER A 160 15.29 -11.76 -15.09
C SER A 160 14.39 -12.09 -16.30
N PRO A 161 14.95 -12.29 -17.51
CA PRO A 161 14.18 -12.73 -18.68
C PRO A 161 13.37 -14.01 -18.47
N ASP A 162 13.82 -14.89 -17.56
CA ASP A 162 13.13 -16.14 -17.19
C ASP A 162 11.96 -15.94 -16.22
N ARG A 163 11.57 -14.69 -15.94
CA ARG A 163 10.47 -14.30 -15.03
C ARG A 163 10.73 -14.66 -13.57
N SER A 164 11.95 -15.04 -13.20
CA SER A 164 12.35 -15.20 -11.81
C SER A 164 12.73 -13.86 -11.17
N MET A 165 12.49 -13.76 -9.86
CA MET A 165 12.93 -12.63 -9.04
C MET A 165 13.75 -13.16 -7.87
N ILE A 166 15.00 -12.70 -7.78
CA ILE A 166 15.86 -12.96 -6.63
C ILE A 166 15.80 -11.73 -5.72
N PHE A 167 15.50 -11.94 -4.45
CA PHE A 167 15.34 -10.87 -3.48
C PHE A 167 16.56 -10.80 -2.56
N GLN A 168 17.20 -9.64 -2.53
CA GLN A 168 18.25 -9.30 -1.59
C GLN A 168 17.67 -8.38 -0.51
N GLU A 169 17.87 -8.72 0.76
CA GLU A 169 17.52 -7.82 1.85
C GLU A 169 18.49 -6.64 1.91
N GLY A 170 17.93 -5.44 1.94
CA GLY A 170 18.65 -4.19 2.08
C GLY A 170 18.42 -3.53 3.44
N CYS A 171 18.47 -2.20 3.44
CA CYS A 171 18.42 -1.39 4.65
C CYS A 171 17.08 -1.54 5.39
N ARG A 172 17.16 -1.57 6.73
CA ARG A 172 16.02 -1.45 7.64
C ARG A 172 15.93 -0.01 8.14
N ILE A 173 14.85 0.67 7.82
CA ILE A 173 14.56 2.06 8.17
C ILE A 173 13.59 2.07 9.36
N ALA A 174 14.06 2.52 10.52
CA ALA A 174 13.24 2.79 11.68
C ALA A 174 12.87 4.28 11.76
N ALA A 175 11.82 4.60 12.51
CA ALA A 175 11.46 5.99 12.77
C ALA A 175 12.62 6.68 13.53
N PRO A 176 13.18 7.78 13.02
CA PRO A 176 14.25 8.50 13.72
C PRO A 176 13.68 9.22 14.94
N GLN A 177 14.53 9.53 15.91
CA GLN A 177 14.11 10.28 17.11
C GLN A 177 13.55 11.67 16.76
N SER A 178 14.00 12.27 15.65
CA SER A 178 13.48 13.53 15.12
C SER A 178 12.01 13.47 14.67
N ALA A 179 11.45 12.26 14.47
CA ALA A 179 10.04 12.07 14.14
C ALA A 179 9.12 12.11 15.37
N HIS A 180 9.65 12.40 16.58
CA HIS A 180 8.84 12.50 17.78
C HIS A 180 7.61 13.42 17.59
N PRO A 181 6.39 12.99 17.97
CA PRO A 181 6.07 11.82 18.81
C PRO A 181 5.83 10.50 18.05
N PHE A 182 6.03 10.45 16.74
CA PHE A 182 5.75 9.30 15.87
C PHE A 182 6.95 8.36 15.72
N THR A 183 7.49 7.89 16.84
CA THR A 183 8.68 7.02 16.87
C THR A 183 8.36 5.54 17.00
N ALA A 184 7.10 5.14 17.07
CA ALA A 184 6.73 3.75 17.38
C ALA A 184 6.87 2.80 16.18
N GLY A 185 7.03 3.32 14.97
CA GLY A 185 7.29 2.54 13.76
C GLY A 185 6.91 3.28 12.48
N LEU A 186 7.29 2.70 11.34
CA LEU A 186 7.01 3.20 10.00
C LEU A 186 6.22 2.14 9.22
N HIS A 187 5.12 2.53 8.58
CA HIS A 187 4.15 1.60 7.97
C HIS A 187 4.14 1.65 6.45
N THR A 188 4.47 2.80 5.86
CA THR A 188 4.48 2.98 4.41
C THR A 188 5.57 3.95 4.00
N LEU A 189 6.27 3.65 2.91
CA LEU A 189 7.25 4.49 2.22
C LEU A 189 6.83 4.62 0.75
N SER A 190 6.40 5.80 0.36
CA SER A 190 5.83 6.07 -0.97
C SER A 190 6.64 7.11 -1.71
N ALA A 191 6.81 6.89 -3.01
CA ALA A 191 7.38 7.90 -3.89
C ALA A 191 6.35 9.01 -4.16
N ALA A 192 6.78 10.28 -4.14
CA ALA A 192 5.94 11.42 -4.46
C ALA A 192 6.77 12.50 -5.16
N GLY A 193 6.97 12.33 -6.47
CA GLY A 193 7.86 13.19 -7.26
C GLY A 193 9.28 13.20 -6.69
N ASP A 194 9.76 14.39 -6.33
CA ASP A 194 11.10 14.62 -5.79
C ASP A 194 11.23 14.36 -4.29
N VAL A 195 10.12 13.99 -3.62
CA VAL A 195 10.13 13.63 -2.20
C VAL A 195 9.68 12.20 -1.97
N THR A 196 9.96 11.72 -0.77
CA THR A 196 9.47 10.44 -0.25
C THR A 196 8.52 10.71 0.90
N LEU A 197 7.32 10.17 0.83
CA LEU A 197 6.36 10.20 1.93
C LEU A 197 6.56 8.97 2.81
N ILE A 198 6.63 9.19 4.11
CA ILE A 198 6.79 8.12 5.09
C ILE A 198 5.69 8.24 6.13
N ASP A 199 4.88 7.19 6.26
CA ASP A 199 3.88 7.07 7.32
C ASP A 199 4.54 6.59 8.62
N ALA A 200 4.38 7.36 9.69
CA ALA A 200 4.98 7.12 11.00
C ALA A 200 3.88 7.02 12.06
N LYS A 201 3.96 5.98 12.91
CA LYS A 201 2.96 5.74 13.96
C LYS A 201 3.46 6.15 15.35
N ARG A 202 2.50 6.48 16.21
CA ARG A 202 2.66 6.55 17.67
C ARG A 202 1.68 5.61 18.34
N ILE A 203 2.08 5.01 19.47
CA ILE A 203 1.19 4.14 20.26
C ILE A 203 0.75 4.92 21.50
N LEU A 204 -0.55 5.23 21.57
CA LEU A 204 -1.15 5.85 22.74
C LEU A 204 -1.64 4.75 23.68
N ARG A 205 -0.97 4.61 24.84
CA ARG A 205 -1.33 3.61 25.86
C ARG A 205 -2.30 4.15 26.93
N SER A 206 -2.53 5.45 26.99
CA SER A 206 -3.44 6.08 27.96
C SER A 206 -4.91 6.03 27.49
N VAL A 207 -5.75 5.39 28.29
CA VAL A 207 -7.22 5.29 28.10
C VAL A 207 -7.91 6.65 27.88
N PRO A 208 -7.64 7.72 28.66
CA PRO A 208 -8.33 9.00 28.45
C PRO A 208 -7.93 9.69 27.13
N THR A 209 -6.69 9.53 26.68
CA THR A 209 -6.23 10.10 25.40
C THR A 209 -6.82 9.35 24.21
N ARG A 210 -6.99 8.03 24.32
CA ARG A 210 -7.67 7.20 23.32
C ARG A 210 -9.15 7.54 23.24
N ALA A 211 -9.84 7.65 24.38
CA ALA A 211 -11.25 8.05 24.45
C ALA A 211 -11.51 9.43 23.82
N GLY A 212 -10.61 10.40 24.02
CA GLY A 212 -10.73 11.73 23.40
C GLY A 212 -10.55 11.71 21.88
N ILE A 213 -9.73 10.81 21.33
CA ILE A 213 -9.55 10.64 19.88
C ILE A 213 -10.76 9.91 19.27
N ASP A 214 -11.24 8.84 19.92
CA ASP A 214 -12.42 8.10 19.47
C ASP A 214 -13.66 9.02 19.45
N LEU A 215 -13.80 9.90 20.45
CA LEU A 215 -14.86 10.92 20.50
C LEU A 215 -14.73 11.93 19.34
N ARG A 216 -13.51 12.40 19.03
CA ARG A 216 -13.28 13.30 17.88
C ARG A 216 -13.55 12.63 16.54
N HIS A 217 -13.20 11.36 16.37
CA HIS A 217 -13.53 10.61 15.15
C HIS A 217 -15.04 10.43 15.00
N HIS A 218 -15.76 10.11 16.08
CA HIS A 218 -17.22 9.99 16.05
C HIS A 218 -17.91 11.32 15.76
N VAL A 219 -17.46 12.41 16.38
CA VAL A 219 -17.99 13.75 16.14
C VAL A 219 -17.67 14.21 14.71
N GLY A 220 -16.45 13.96 14.21
CA GLY A 220 -16.07 14.27 12.82
C GLY A 220 -16.93 13.53 11.79
N GLN A 221 -17.14 12.22 11.97
CA GLN A 221 -18.02 11.43 11.10
C GLN A 221 -19.48 11.90 11.18
N TRP A 222 -19.95 12.33 12.36
CA TRP A 222 -21.32 12.84 12.55
C TRP A 222 -21.53 14.19 11.86
N TRP A 223 -20.53 15.08 11.87
CA TRP A 223 -20.57 16.36 11.16
C TRP A 223 -20.49 16.19 9.64
N GLU A 224 -19.61 15.31 9.14
CA GLU A 224 -19.49 15.01 7.70
C GLU A 224 -20.79 14.41 7.11
N GLN A 225 -21.51 13.60 7.88
CA GLN A 225 -22.81 13.04 7.46
C GLN A 225 -23.94 14.09 7.40
N ARG A 226 -23.82 15.21 8.13
CA ARG A 226 -24.81 16.30 8.12
C ARG A 226 -24.57 17.33 7.01
N THR A 227 -23.32 17.56 6.63
CA THR A 227 -22.96 18.49 5.56
C THR A 227 -23.04 17.87 4.16
N ALA A 228 -23.19 16.55 4.07
CA ALA A 228 -23.38 15.80 2.82
C ALA A 228 -24.88 15.56 2.47
N ARG A 229 -25.81 16.31 3.07
CA ARG A 229 -27.23 16.37 2.70
C ARG A 229 -27.56 17.68 2.00
#